data_AF-A0A842MFW3-F1
#
_entry.id   AF-A0A842MFW3-F1
#
_cell.length_a   1.000
_cell.length_b   1.000
_cell.length_c   1.000
_cell.angle_alpha   90.00
_cell.angle_beta   90.00
_cell.angle_gamma   90.00
#
_symmetry.space_group_name_H-M   'P 1'
#
loop_
_entity.id
_entity.type
_entity.pdbx_description
1 polymer ?
#
loop_
_entity_poly.entity_id
_entity_poly.type
_entity_poly.pdbx_seq_one_letter_code
_entity_poly.pdbx_strand_id
1 'polypeptide(L)'
;MPTLFSVDSPRCDQRTQIIAEKEDSVIKIRINTTCPRVKAYGEALGEVRVRDLAQPILKNSIYIVASSNLGPECVVPCAVVSAAWTEAGMVAKSILNRFPSTCFTYEGTSDNKL
;
A
#
# COMPACT_ATOMS: atom_id res chain seq x y z
N MET A 1 -6.19 -3.62 -17.40
CA MET A 1 -4.93 -4.22 -16.89
C MET A 1 -4.77 -3.80 -15.44
N PRO A 2 -4.71 -4.76 -14.50
CA PRO A 2 -4.65 -4.47 -13.06
C PRO A 2 -3.33 -3.78 -12.70
N THR A 3 -3.34 -3.00 -11.61
CA THR A 3 -2.12 -2.40 -11.06
C THR A 3 -1.51 -3.33 -10.03
N LEU A 4 -0.20 -3.54 -10.16
CA LEU A 4 0.59 -4.42 -9.31
C LEU A 4 1.64 -3.62 -8.55
N PHE A 5 1.64 -3.74 -7.22
CA PHE A 5 2.71 -3.23 -6.37
C PHE A 5 3.38 -4.36 -5.61
N SER A 6 4.71 -4.37 -5.60
CA SER A 6 5.52 -5.27 -4.78
C SER A 6 6.11 -4.48 -3.62
N VAL A 7 5.95 -4.98 -2.41
CA VAL A 7 6.54 -4.40 -1.20
C VAL A 7 7.62 -5.32 -0.70
N ASP A 8 8.86 -4.85 -0.76
CA ASP A 8 10.01 -5.49 -0.13
C ASP A 8 10.35 -4.73 1.15
N SER A 9 10.27 -5.43 2.28
CA SER A 9 10.64 -4.87 3.58
C SER A 9 11.66 -5.80 4.23
N PRO A 10 12.96 -5.61 3.91
CA PRO A 10 14.03 -6.49 4.40
C PRO A 10 14.11 -6.58 5.93
N ARG A 11 13.60 -5.55 6.63
CA ARG A 11 13.52 -5.53 8.09
C ARG A 11 12.54 -6.54 8.68
N CYS A 12 11.50 -6.94 7.94
CA CYS A 12 10.55 -7.96 8.39
C CYS A 12 10.69 -9.30 7.64
N ASP A 13 11.56 -9.36 6.63
CA ASP A 13 11.80 -10.54 5.77
C ASP A 13 10.51 -11.13 5.17
N GLN A 14 9.52 -10.27 4.89
CA GLN A 14 8.25 -10.67 4.28
C GLN A 14 8.10 -10.07 2.89
N ARG A 15 7.59 -10.87 1.96
CA ARG A 15 7.23 -10.42 0.62
C ARG A 15 5.73 -10.27 0.52
N THR A 16 5.30 -9.13 -0.02
CA THR A 16 3.88 -8.84 -0.24
C THR A 16 3.68 -8.29 -1.64
N GLN A 17 2.70 -8.85 -2.34
CA GLN A 17 2.24 -8.42 -3.65
C GLN A 17 0.79 -7.94 -3.53
N ILE A 18 0.52 -6.73 -4.00
CA ILE A 18 -0.80 -6.10 -3.95
C ILE A 18 -1.30 -5.96 -5.38
N ILE A 19 -2.48 -6.51 -5.62
CA ILE A 19 -3.19 -6.46 -6.89
C ILE A 19 -4.44 -5.62 -6.67
N ALA A 20 -4.58 -4.54 -7.42
CA ALA A 20 -5.77 -3.70 -7.40
C ALA A 20 -6.50 -3.73 -8.74
N GLU A 21 -7.81 -3.85 -8.68
CA GLU A 21 -8.70 -3.83 -9.84
C GLU A 21 -9.93 -2.97 -9.53
N LYS A 22 -10.21 -2.00 -10.40
CA LYS A 22 -11.41 -1.16 -10.29
C LYS A 22 -12.60 -1.84 -10.94
N GLU A 23 -13.69 -1.98 -10.16
CA GLU A 23 -15.01 -2.34 -10.63
C GLU A 23 -15.99 -1.21 -10.26
N ASP A 24 -16.42 -0.44 -11.26
CA ASP A 24 -17.29 0.73 -11.11
C ASP A 24 -16.79 1.77 -10.09
N SER A 25 -17.40 1.78 -8.91
CA SER A 25 -17.13 2.71 -7.80
C SER A 25 -16.33 2.08 -6.66
N VAL A 26 -15.94 0.82 -6.83
CA VAL A 26 -15.24 -0.01 -5.85
C VAL A 26 -13.88 -0.43 -6.42
N ILE A 27 -12.89 -0.53 -5.55
CA ILE A 27 -11.58 -1.10 -5.85
C ILE A 27 -11.44 -2.39 -5.06
N LYS A 28 -11.32 -3.50 -5.79
CA LYS A 28 -11.00 -4.79 -5.22
C LYS A 28 -9.49 -4.88 -5.02
N ILE A 29 -9.10 -5.11 -3.78
CA ILE A 29 -7.70 -5.30 -3.39
C ILE A 29 -7.49 -6.78 -3.07
N ARG A 30 -6.51 -7.40 -3.71
CA ARG A 30 -6.03 -8.75 -3.38
C ARG A 30 -4.58 -8.64 -2.93
N ILE A 31 -4.27 -9.29 -1.80
CA ILE A 31 -2.94 -9.23 -1.19
C ILE A 31 -2.39 -10.66 -1.09
N ASN A 32 -1.32 -10.94 -1.81
CA ASN A 32 -0.56 -12.18 -1.69
C ASN A 32 0.66 -11.90 -0.82
N THR A 33 0.78 -12.55 0.34
CA THR A 33 1.85 -12.26 1.29
C THR A 33 2.30 -13.50 2.05
N THR A 34 3.56 -13.49 2.49
CA THR A 34 4.08 -14.46 3.47
C THR A 34 3.82 -14.03 4.91
N CYS A 35 3.43 -12.76 5.15
CA CYS A 35 3.24 -12.21 6.49
C CYS A 35 1.83 -12.54 7.05
N PRO A 36 1.71 -13.21 8.20
CA PRO A 36 0.40 -13.57 8.77
C PRO A 36 -0.43 -12.34 9.19
N ARG A 37 0.23 -11.27 9.66
CA ARG A 37 -0.46 -10.01 10.03
C ARG A 37 -1.03 -9.29 8.82
N VAL A 38 -0.28 -9.27 7.72
CA VAL A 38 -0.74 -8.68 6.46
C VAL A 38 -1.85 -9.51 5.83
N LYS A 39 -1.83 -10.84 6.01
CA LYS A 39 -2.92 -11.72 5.59
C LYS A 39 -4.22 -11.36 6.33
N ALA A 40 -4.18 -11.27 7.66
CA ALA A 40 -5.33 -10.84 8.47
C ALA A 40 -5.83 -9.44 8.08
N TYR A 41 -4.90 -8.51 7.83
CA TYR A 41 -5.23 -7.19 7.32
C TYR A 41 -5.97 -7.24 5.96
N GLY A 42 -5.49 -8.04 5.01
CA GLY A 42 -6.13 -8.20 3.70
C GLY A 42 -7.52 -8.80 3.78
N GLU A 43 -7.73 -9.78 4.68
CA GLU A 43 -9.04 -10.38 4.96
C GLU A 43 -10.01 -9.38 5.61
N ALA A 44 -9.52 -8.50 6.47
CA ALA A 44 -10.32 -7.49 7.16
C ALA A 44 -10.62 -6.24 6.30
N LEU A 45 -9.80 -5.94 5.29
CA LEU A 45 -9.91 -4.71 4.49
C LEU A 45 -11.22 -4.63 3.70
N GLY A 46 -11.70 -5.77 3.19
CA GLY A 46 -12.92 -5.84 2.39
C GLY A 46 -12.86 -5.00 1.12
N GLU A 47 -13.97 -4.38 0.76
CA GLU A 47 -14.10 -3.52 -0.42
C GLU A 47 -13.73 -2.08 -0.11
N VAL A 48 -12.87 -1.49 -0.95
CA VAL A 48 -12.46 -0.08 -0.83
C VAL A 48 -13.24 0.76 -1.82
N ARG A 49 -14.03 1.74 -1.35
CA ARG A 49 -14.76 2.65 -2.26
C ARG A 49 -13.88 3.80 -2.69
N VAL A 50 -14.04 4.27 -3.93
CA VAL A 50 -13.25 5.38 -4.47
C VAL A 50 -13.38 6.65 -3.61
N ARG A 51 -14.56 6.91 -3.03
CA ARG A 51 -14.79 8.06 -2.14
C ARG A 51 -13.98 8.03 -0.84
N ASP A 52 -13.61 6.83 -0.38
CA ASP A 52 -12.91 6.62 0.88
C ASP A 52 -11.40 6.91 0.69
N LEU A 53 -10.91 6.84 -0.55
CA LEU A 53 -9.50 7.07 -0.91
C LEU A 53 -9.03 8.49 -0.66
N ALA A 54 -9.92 9.47 -0.78
CA ALA A 54 -9.62 10.89 -0.56
C ALA A 54 -9.82 11.33 0.90
N GLN A 55 -10.27 10.43 1.77
CA GLN A 55 -10.48 10.77 3.18
C GLN A 55 -9.14 10.95 3.90
N PRO A 56 -9.07 11.81 4.94
CA PRO A 56 -7.91 11.91 5.82
C PRO A 56 -7.53 10.55 6.41
N ILE A 57 -6.24 10.35 6.73
CA ILE A 57 -5.70 9.06 7.23
C ILE A 57 -6.56 8.45 8.36
N LEU A 58 -6.99 9.25 9.32
CA LEU A 58 -7.81 8.80 10.46
C LEU A 58 -9.23 8.37 10.09
N LYS A 59 -9.70 8.70 8.88
CA LYS A 59 -11.02 8.36 8.34
C LYS A 59 -10.94 7.42 7.14
N ASN A 60 -9.73 7.06 6.71
CA ASN A 60 -9.50 6.23 5.54
C ASN A 60 -9.55 4.75 5.97
N SER A 61 -10.45 3.97 5.36
CA SER A 61 -10.69 2.57 5.71
C SER A 61 -9.41 1.72 5.63
N ILE A 62 -8.54 2.00 4.65
CA ILE A 62 -7.26 1.29 4.46
C ILE A 62 -6.38 1.42 5.72
N TYR A 63 -6.32 2.60 6.31
CA TYR A 63 -5.50 2.87 7.50
C TYR A 63 -6.20 2.51 8.81
N ILE A 64 -7.54 2.66 8.90
CA ILE A 64 -8.30 2.23 10.07
C ILE A 64 -8.19 0.72 10.26
N VAL A 65 -8.31 -0.07 9.21
CA VAL A 65 -8.14 -1.53 9.30
C VAL A 65 -6.68 -1.89 9.56
N ALA A 66 -5.73 -1.16 8.97
CA ALA A 66 -4.31 -1.39 9.21
C ALA A 66 -3.91 -1.17 10.67
N SER A 67 -4.43 -0.13 11.34
CA SER A 67 -4.06 0.21 12.72
C SER A 67 -4.36 -0.89 13.74
N SER A 68 -5.34 -1.75 13.44
CA SER A 68 -5.72 -2.88 14.29
C SER A 68 -4.92 -4.16 14.01
N ASN A 69 -4.24 -4.25 12.86
CA ASN A 69 -3.60 -5.49 12.38
C ASN A 69 -2.08 -5.38 12.21
N LEU A 70 -1.57 -4.18 11.97
CA LEU A 70 -0.20 -3.92 11.53
C LEU A 70 0.49 -2.93 12.46
N GLY A 71 1.81 -3.08 12.60
CA GLY A 71 2.63 -2.08 13.27
C GLY A 71 2.72 -0.79 12.44
N PRO A 72 2.99 0.37 13.07
CA PRO A 72 3.02 1.66 12.39
C PRO A 72 4.10 1.77 11.31
N GLU A 73 5.19 0.99 11.42
CA GLU A 73 6.26 0.94 10.42
C GLU A 73 5.95 0.07 9.19
N CYS A 74 4.83 -0.67 9.21
CA CYS A 74 4.47 -1.50 8.07
C CYS A 74 4.09 -0.62 6.88
N VAL A 75 4.81 -0.75 5.77
CA VAL A 75 4.55 0.02 4.53
C VAL A 75 3.48 -0.58 3.62
N VAL A 76 2.96 -1.77 3.96
CA VAL A 76 1.90 -2.42 3.17
C VAL A 76 0.65 -1.54 3.01
N PRO A 77 0.13 -0.87 4.05
CA PRO A 77 -1.02 0.04 3.90
C PRO A 77 -0.75 1.17 2.90
N CYS A 78 0.46 1.76 2.93
CA CYS A 78 0.86 2.79 1.97
C CYS A 78 0.84 2.26 0.54
N ALA A 79 1.35 1.05 0.31
CA ALA A 79 1.32 0.42 -1.00
C ALA A 79 -0.11 0.06 -1.46
N VAL A 80 -1.01 -0.31 -0.54
CA VAL A 80 -2.44 -0.52 -0.86
C VAL A 80 -3.08 0.80 -1.28
N VAL A 81 -2.81 1.91 -0.59
CA VAL A 81 -3.26 3.25 -1.01
C VAL A 81 -2.75 3.57 -2.40
N SER A 82 -1.45 3.39 -2.67
CA SER A 82 -0.87 3.65 -3.99
C SER A 82 -1.53 2.81 -5.09
N ALA A 83 -1.76 1.52 -4.84
CA ALA A 83 -2.47 0.64 -5.77
C ALA A 83 -3.90 1.13 -6.05
N ALA A 84 -4.65 1.47 -5.00
CA ALA A 84 -6.01 1.95 -5.11
C ALA A 84 -6.10 3.32 -5.80
N TRP A 85 -5.22 4.27 -5.45
CA TRP A 85 -5.15 5.58 -6.11
C TRP A 85 -4.80 5.48 -7.59
N THR A 86 -3.94 4.53 -7.95
CA THR A 86 -3.58 4.28 -9.35
C THR A 86 -4.79 3.80 -10.15
N GLU A 87 -5.52 2.82 -9.62
CA GLU A 87 -6.73 2.29 -10.27
C GLU A 87 -7.90 3.29 -10.25
N ALA A 88 -7.97 4.17 -9.24
CA ALA A 88 -8.92 5.28 -9.19
C ALA A 88 -8.62 6.40 -10.21
N GLY A 89 -7.43 6.41 -10.83
CA GLY A 89 -6.97 7.49 -11.70
C GLY A 89 -6.45 8.72 -10.98
N MET A 90 -6.21 8.64 -9.66
CA MET A 90 -5.62 9.70 -8.84
C MET A 90 -4.10 9.79 -9.00
N VAL A 91 -3.44 8.68 -9.36
CA VAL A 91 -2.02 8.61 -9.69
C VAL A 91 -1.86 8.08 -11.10
N ALA A 92 -1.13 8.81 -11.94
CA ALA A 92 -0.89 8.40 -13.32
C ALA A 92 0.11 7.23 -13.40
N LYS A 93 -0.25 6.16 -14.14
CA LYS A 93 0.63 5.01 -14.38
C LYS A 93 1.98 5.40 -15.02
N SER A 94 2.02 6.50 -15.78
CA SER A 94 3.26 7.03 -16.36
C SER A 94 4.27 7.50 -15.29
N ILE A 95 3.80 8.09 -14.18
CA ILE A 95 4.66 8.49 -13.06
C ILE A 95 5.25 7.25 -12.40
N LEU A 96 4.43 6.23 -12.18
CA LEU A 96 4.88 4.97 -11.57
C LEU A 96 5.84 4.21 -12.48
N ASN A 97 5.65 4.26 -13.80
CA ASN A 97 6.62 3.68 -14.74
C ASN A 97 7.98 4.41 -14.69
N ARG A 98 7.97 5.73 -14.44
CA ARG A 98 9.19 6.54 -14.32
C ARG A 98 9.86 6.41 -12.94
N PHE A 99 9.05 6.34 -11.89
CA PHE A 99 9.45 6.24 -10.49
C PHE A 99 8.73 5.04 -9.84
N PRO A 100 9.22 3.81 -10.07
CA PRO A 100 8.49 2.59 -9.74
C PRO A 100 8.46 2.24 -8.26
N SER A 101 9.24 2.93 -7.44
CA SER A 101 9.35 2.64 -6.02
C SER A 101 9.40 3.91 -5.18
N THR A 102 8.89 3.79 -3.96
CA THR A 102 9.10 4.74 -2.87
C THR A 102 9.75 3.98 -1.74
N CYS A 103 10.96 4.40 -1.35
CA CYS A 103 11.77 3.71 -0.36
C CYS A 103 12.23 4.72 0.68
N PHE A 104 12.39 4.27 1.93
CA PHE A 104 13.14 4.99 2.95
C PHE A 104 14.43 4.22 3.22
N THR A 105 15.57 4.91 3.10
CA THR A 105 16.89 4.30 3.21
C THR A 105 17.52 4.76 4.52
N TYR A 106 18.11 3.82 5.26
CA TYR A 106 18.97 4.17 6.40
C TYR A 106 20.39 4.37 5.87
N GLU A 107 20.91 5.58 5.99
CA GLU A 107 22.24 5.96 5.48
C GLU A 107 23.35 5.89 6.56
N GLY A 108 23.01 5.53 7.81
CA GLY A 108 23.97 5.48 8.91
C GLY A 108 24.17 6.83 9.60
N THR A 109 25.15 6.89 10.51
CA THR A 109 25.72 8.16 10.98
C THR A 109 26.64 8.69 9.89
N SER A 110 26.12 9.58 9.06
CA SER A 110 26.91 10.32 8.10
C SER A 110 27.81 11.32 8.83
N ASP A 111 29.13 11.10 8.77
CA ASP A 111 30.14 12.13 9.01
C ASP A 111 30.21 13.13 7.83
N ASN A 112 29.13 13.27 7.07
CA ASN A 112 29.02 14.32 6.07
C ASN A 112 27.59 14.82 5.93
N LYS A 113 27.52 16.13 6.18
CA LYS A 113 26.38 17.02 6.06
C LYS A 113 25.79 16.95 4.65
N LEU A 114 24.47 16.79 4.59
CA LEU A 114 23.66 17.55 3.66
C LEU A 114 23.16 18.80 4.38
#